data_AF-A0A915DU63-F1
#
_entry.id   AF-A0A915DU63-F1
#
_cell.length_a   1.000
_cell.length_b   1.000
_cell.length_c   1.000
_cell.angle_alpha   90.00
_cell.angle_beta   90.00
_cell.angle_gamma   90.00
#
_symmetry.space_group_name_H-M   'P 1'
#
loop_
_entity.id
_entity.type
_entity.pdbx_description
1 polymer ?
#
loop_
_entity_poly.entity_id
_entity_poly.type
_entity_poly.pdbx_seq_one_letter_code
_entity_poly.pdbx_strand_id
1 'polypeptide(L)'
;MTSLALQLKRLKTAETHSLSVGKDRSSLLFDSKQAAAYNQNDFYELGISGLEQLKKFDDQFDRYETDLFDKSSLSSNRALLGVEENIELNEMLERFIIRLSPYFHLQACKQVLEWFVYKYQVHRFNAELLFFAFLPYHSSNSFGRLLRILKLSNKPEWTFLDEFARSGSPIPMNVLIKVCFANYSYFLVSSLSNFFVKAVKAVGEEYAQKSLHSSFTFYTIFMLNLLEDSSKLNDQLIARLMPYIGIALRSSVLPFNITKLVLSKIQEPWADVALDTVAFICQTQDISTLPGKSIVRLARKCDSLQLMSKLQEMASSCDISYLLVALWNTLRLCLKTGVNDVPTAEDCENMLNALKENFGGQYQLFGAAEENETSVVFT
;
A
#
# COMPACT_ATOMS: atom_id res chain seq x y z
N MET A 1 -24.73 5.72 33.86
CA MET A 1 -24.57 4.26 33.68
C MET A 1 -24.16 3.65 35.02
N THR A 2 -24.77 2.55 35.46
CA THR A 2 -24.47 1.94 36.77
C THR A 2 -23.21 1.07 36.73
N SER A 3 -22.50 0.92 37.86
CA SER A 3 -21.29 0.07 37.99
C SER A 3 -21.52 -1.36 37.48
N LEU A 4 -22.71 -1.91 37.76
CA LEU A 4 -23.14 -3.23 37.28
C LEU A 4 -23.26 -3.28 35.75
N ALA A 5 -23.74 -2.23 35.09
CA ALA A 5 -23.83 -2.17 33.63
C ALA A 5 -22.44 -2.14 32.98
N LEU A 6 -21.47 -1.48 33.61
CA LEU A 6 -20.06 -1.51 33.19
C LEU A 6 -19.42 -2.89 33.39
N GLN A 7 -19.70 -3.55 34.52
CA GLN A 7 -19.22 -4.90 34.81
C GLN A 7 -19.82 -5.95 33.85
N LEU A 8 -21.12 -5.87 33.57
CA LEU A 8 -21.79 -6.72 32.58
C LEU A 8 -21.26 -6.47 31.15
N LYS A 9 -20.92 -5.23 30.81
CA LYS A 9 -20.31 -4.90 29.51
C LYS A 9 -18.91 -5.49 29.38
N ARG A 10 -18.13 -5.54 30.46
CA ARG A 10 -16.79 -6.18 30.50
C ARG A 10 -16.85 -7.70 30.46
N LEU A 11 -17.85 -8.32 31.10
CA LEU A 11 -18.05 -9.76 31.06
C LEU A 11 -18.61 -10.25 29.72
N LYS A 12 -19.43 -9.42 29.04
CA LYS A 12 -20.00 -9.75 27.72
C LYS A 12 -18.97 -9.95 26.60
N THR A 13 -17.76 -9.40 26.73
CA THR A 13 -16.83 -9.26 25.61
C THR A 13 -15.94 -10.48 25.32
N ALA A 14 -15.79 -11.42 26.27
CA ALA A 14 -14.93 -12.59 26.07
C ALA A 14 -15.71 -13.92 26.04
N GLU A 15 -16.52 -14.21 27.07
CA GLU A 15 -17.15 -15.52 27.25
C GLU A 15 -18.54 -15.64 26.60
N THR A 16 -19.26 -14.52 26.41
CA THR A 16 -20.63 -14.58 25.85
C THR A 16 -20.63 -14.63 24.32
N HIS A 17 -19.54 -14.22 23.66
CA HIS A 17 -19.42 -14.25 22.20
C HIS A 17 -19.06 -15.63 21.64
N SER A 18 -18.37 -16.48 22.42
CA SER A 18 -18.10 -17.89 22.08
C SER A 18 -19.34 -18.78 22.22
N LEU A 19 -20.34 -18.37 23.02
CA LEU A 19 -21.62 -19.07 23.19
C LEU A 19 -22.71 -18.64 22.18
N SER A 20 -22.51 -17.53 21.45
CA SER A 20 -23.50 -17.01 20.47
C SER A 20 -23.35 -17.58 19.05
N VAL A 21 -22.73 -18.75 18.92
CA VAL A 21 -22.27 -19.36 17.65
C VAL A 21 -23.39 -19.60 16.63
N GLY A 22 -24.65 -19.64 17.06
CA GLY A 22 -25.80 -19.81 16.15
C GLY A 22 -26.51 -18.52 15.67
N LYS A 23 -26.04 -17.31 16.03
CA LYS A 23 -26.80 -16.07 15.78
C LYS A 23 -26.05 -14.94 15.05
N ASP A 24 -24.74 -15.04 14.80
CA ASP A 24 -24.05 -14.00 14.03
C ASP A 24 -24.25 -14.23 12.53
N ARG A 25 -25.29 -13.61 11.99
CA ARG A 25 -25.65 -13.67 10.56
C ARG A 25 -24.87 -12.64 9.73
N SER A 26 -23.63 -12.39 10.09
CA SER A 26 -22.75 -11.49 9.35
C SER A 26 -22.44 -12.11 8.00
N SER A 27 -22.78 -11.41 6.93
CA SER A 27 -22.60 -11.87 5.55
C SER A 27 -22.13 -10.71 4.69
N LEU A 28 -21.13 -10.96 3.86
CA LEU A 28 -20.60 -10.01 2.89
C LEU A 28 -21.48 -9.97 1.64
N LEU A 29 -21.95 -11.13 1.19
CA LEU A 29 -22.69 -11.31 -0.05
C LEU A 29 -24.21 -11.16 0.09
N PHE A 30 -24.75 -11.54 1.24
CA PHE A 30 -26.19 -11.69 1.43
C PHE A 30 -26.72 -10.75 2.52
N ASP A 31 -27.97 -10.34 2.37
CA ASP A 31 -28.66 -9.67 3.46
C ASP A 31 -29.06 -10.68 4.54
N SER A 32 -29.29 -10.20 5.77
CA SER A 32 -29.56 -11.06 6.93
C SER A 32 -30.70 -12.08 6.73
N LYS A 33 -31.71 -11.74 5.90
CA LYS A 33 -32.79 -12.65 5.54
C LYS A 33 -32.35 -13.74 4.57
N GLN A 34 -31.55 -13.37 3.56
CA GLN A 34 -31.02 -14.30 2.57
C GLN A 34 -29.98 -15.23 3.21
N ALA A 35 -29.04 -14.68 3.98
CA ALA A 35 -28.03 -15.45 4.70
C ALA A 35 -28.65 -16.52 5.64
N ALA A 36 -29.84 -16.26 6.18
CA ALA A 36 -30.56 -17.20 7.04
C ALA A 36 -31.16 -18.41 6.29
N ALA A 37 -31.30 -18.32 4.96
CA ALA A 37 -31.77 -19.42 4.12
C ALA A 37 -30.64 -20.39 3.73
N TYR A 38 -29.38 -19.96 3.84
CA TYR A 38 -28.22 -20.78 3.51
C TYR A 38 -27.85 -21.65 4.70
N ASN A 39 -27.60 -22.93 4.43
CA ASN A 39 -27.05 -23.87 5.38
C ASN A 39 -25.51 -23.89 5.27
N GLN A 40 -24.87 -24.64 6.18
CA GLN A 40 -23.42 -24.77 6.21
C GLN A 40 -22.80 -25.33 4.92
N ASN A 41 -23.46 -26.30 4.27
CA ASN A 41 -22.99 -26.88 3.01
C ASN A 41 -23.11 -25.87 1.86
N ASP A 42 -24.15 -25.03 1.84
CA ASP A 42 -24.31 -24.01 0.80
C ASP A 42 -23.17 -22.98 0.86
N PHE A 43 -22.77 -22.56 2.06
CA PHE A 43 -21.60 -21.68 2.24
C PHE A 43 -20.29 -22.36 1.84
N TYR A 44 -20.15 -23.65 2.13
CA TYR A 44 -18.99 -24.44 1.75
C TYR A 44 -18.87 -24.57 0.22
N GLU A 45 -19.96 -24.94 -0.46
CA GLU A 45 -20.00 -25.07 -1.93
C GLU A 45 -19.71 -23.74 -2.61
N LEU A 46 -20.24 -22.65 -2.05
CA LEU A 46 -19.96 -21.30 -2.51
C LEU A 46 -18.47 -20.94 -2.36
N GLY A 47 -17.86 -21.28 -1.22
CA GLY A 47 -16.42 -21.09 -0.98
C GLY A 47 -15.55 -21.88 -1.95
N ILE A 48 -15.82 -23.17 -2.15
CA ILE A 48 -15.10 -24.04 -3.10
C ILE A 48 -15.21 -23.51 -4.52
N SER A 49 -16.42 -23.14 -4.96
CA SER A 49 -16.61 -22.57 -6.31
C SER A 49 -15.79 -21.30 -6.53
N GLY A 50 -15.70 -20.44 -5.50
CA GLY A 50 -14.84 -19.27 -5.52
C GLY A 50 -13.35 -19.64 -5.59
N LEU A 51 -12.92 -20.64 -4.82
CA LEU A 51 -11.54 -21.13 -4.82
C LEU A 51 -11.13 -21.68 -6.18
N GLU A 52 -11.95 -22.54 -6.80
CA GLU A 52 -11.70 -23.11 -8.14
C GLU A 52 -11.52 -22.02 -9.21
N GLN A 53 -12.29 -20.93 -9.12
CA GLN A 53 -12.13 -19.79 -10.02
C GLN A 53 -10.83 -19.03 -9.75
N LEU A 54 -10.44 -18.85 -8.48
CA LEU A 54 -9.21 -18.15 -8.10
C LEU A 54 -7.95 -18.92 -8.48
N LYS A 55 -7.98 -20.26 -8.43
CA LYS A 55 -6.87 -21.12 -8.89
C LYS A 55 -6.47 -20.89 -10.36
N LYS A 56 -7.40 -20.38 -11.19
CA LYS A 56 -7.12 -20.01 -12.58
C LYS A 56 -6.24 -18.77 -12.69
N PHE A 57 -6.17 -17.94 -11.64
CA PHE A 57 -5.36 -16.73 -11.58
C PHE A 57 -4.07 -16.91 -10.76
N ASP A 58 -4.12 -17.73 -9.71
CA ASP A 58 -3.00 -18.03 -8.83
C ASP A 58 -3.09 -19.48 -8.34
N ASP A 59 -2.24 -20.34 -8.88
CA ASP A 59 -2.21 -21.77 -8.59
C ASP A 59 -1.83 -22.07 -7.12
N GLN A 60 -1.21 -21.12 -6.44
CA GLN A 60 -0.83 -21.26 -5.03
C GLN A 60 -2.04 -21.38 -4.10
N PHE A 61 -3.25 -21.02 -4.55
CA PHE A 61 -4.48 -21.26 -3.81
C PHE A 61 -4.79 -22.75 -3.62
N ASP A 62 -4.25 -23.62 -4.47
CA ASP A 62 -4.42 -25.07 -4.38
C ASP A 62 -3.87 -25.64 -3.06
N ARG A 63 -2.79 -25.05 -2.55
CA ARG A 63 -2.12 -25.47 -1.30
C ARG A 63 -2.99 -25.35 -0.05
N TYR A 64 -4.08 -24.59 -0.11
CA TYR A 64 -4.93 -24.32 1.03
C TYR A 64 -6.24 -25.11 1.00
N GLU A 65 -6.52 -25.85 -0.08
CA GLU A 65 -7.78 -26.57 -0.20
C GLU A 65 -7.94 -27.64 0.89
N THR A 66 -6.89 -28.40 1.15
CA THR A 66 -6.90 -29.47 2.17
C THR A 66 -7.04 -28.95 3.59
N ASP A 67 -6.64 -27.71 3.84
CA ASP A 67 -6.55 -27.19 5.20
C ASP A 67 -7.71 -26.22 5.52
N LEU A 68 -8.05 -25.34 4.58
CA LEU A 68 -9.09 -24.30 4.75
C LEU A 68 -10.42 -24.63 4.10
N PHE A 69 -10.47 -25.69 3.29
CA PHE A 69 -11.66 -26.09 2.54
C PHE A 69 -11.92 -27.60 2.59
N ASP A 70 -11.46 -28.28 3.64
CA ASP A 70 -11.83 -29.67 3.86
C ASP A 70 -13.26 -29.78 4.40
N LYS A 71 -14.07 -30.69 3.82
CA LYS A 71 -15.39 -31.06 4.34
C LYS A 71 -15.32 -31.61 5.76
N SER A 72 -14.23 -32.31 6.11
CA SER A 72 -14.07 -32.84 7.48
C SER A 72 -14.03 -31.71 8.52
N SER A 73 -13.51 -30.55 8.12
CA SER A 73 -13.40 -29.37 8.97
C SER A 73 -14.78 -28.82 9.34
N LEU A 74 -15.88 -29.14 8.63
CA LEU A 74 -17.21 -28.58 8.86
C LEU A 74 -17.65 -28.65 10.33
N SER A 75 -17.31 -29.74 11.03
CA SER A 75 -17.69 -29.95 12.44
C SER A 75 -16.91 -29.10 13.45
N SER A 76 -15.73 -28.58 13.08
CA SER A 76 -14.87 -27.82 13.99
C SER A 76 -15.38 -26.39 14.21
N ASN A 77 -15.11 -25.82 15.38
CA ASN A 77 -15.42 -24.42 15.66
C ASN A 77 -14.17 -23.72 16.17
N ARG A 78 -13.76 -22.64 15.49
CA ARG A 78 -12.58 -21.85 15.86
C ARG A 78 -12.58 -21.41 17.32
N ALA A 79 -13.76 -21.06 17.85
CA ALA A 79 -13.90 -20.63 19.24
C ALA A 79 -13.64 -21.76 20.27
N LEU A 80 -13.59 -23.02 19.82
CA LEU A 80 -13.35 -24.20 20.64
C LEU A 80 -11.95 -24.82 20.40
N LEU A 81 -11.17 -24.28 19.45
CA LEU A 81 -9.82 -24.76 19.17
C LEU A 81 -8.86 -24.40 20.30
N GLY A 82 -7.79 -25.19 20.44
CA GLY A 82 -6.68 -24.89 21.33
C GLY A 82 -5.99 -23.57 20.97
N VAL A 83 -5.18 -23.04 21.89
CA VAL A 83 -4.44 -21.77 21.66
C VAL A 83 -3.46 -21.92 20.50
N GLU A 84 -2.69 -23.01 20.47
CA GLU A 84 -1.68 -23.31 19.46
C GLU A 84 -2.33 -23.53 18.07
N GLU A 85 -3.38 -24.36 18.00
CA GLU A 85 -4.16 -24.58 16.78
C GLU A 85 -4.75 -23.26 16.22
N ASN A 86 -5.23 -22.39 17.11
CA ASN A 86 -5.74 -21.07 16.71
C ASN A 86 -4.64 -20.17 16.13
N ILE A 87 -3.41 -20.25 16.63
CA ILE A 87 -2.26 -19.50 16.10
C ILE A 87 -1.92 -20.00 14.69
N GLU A 88 -1.80 -21.31 14.51
CA GLU A 88 -1.49 -21.93 13.21
C GLU A 88 -2.57 -21.59 12.16
N LEU A 89 -3.84 -21.75 12.51
CA LEU A 89 -4.97 -21.36 11.67
C LEU A 89 -4.92 -19.87 11.33
N ASN A 90 -4.57 -19.01 12.30
CA ASN A 90 -4.48 -17.58 12.09
C ASN A 90 -3.38 -17.22 11.10
N GLU A 91 -2.19 -17.81 11.20
CA GLU A 91 -1.10 -17.59 10.24
C GLU A 91 -1.48 -18.03 8.83
N MET A 92 -2.15 -19.17 8.71
CA MET A 92 -2.61 -19.70 7.43
C MET A 92 -3.65 -18.78 6.77
N LEU A 93 -4.66 -18.35 7.55
CA LEU A 93 -5.67 -17.38 7.09
C LEU A 93 -5.03 -16.04 6.72
N GLU A 94 -4.03 -15.59 7.47
CA GLU A 94 -3.30 -14.35 7.16
C GLU A 94 -2.61 -14.42 5.81
N ARG A 95 -1.82 -15.48 5.57
CA ARG A 95 -1.14 -15.70 4.28
C ARG A 95 -2.16 -15.77 3.14
N PHE A 96 -3.27 -16.49 3.33
CA PHE A 96 -4.33 -16.61 2.33
C PHE A 96 -4.99 -15.25 2.04
N ILE A 97 -5.41 -14.51 3.05
CA ILE A 97 -6.13 -13.23 2.88
C ILE A 97 -5.25 -12.18 2.20
N ILE A 98 -3.95 -12.12 2.54
CA ILE A 98 -3.01 -11.21 1.87
C ILE A 98 -2.89 -11.58 0.39
N ARG A 99 -2.75 -12.87 0.07
CA ARG A 99 -2.75 -13.39 -1.31
C ARG A 99 -4.06 -13.15 -2.05
N LEU A 100 -5.18 -13.15 -1.33
CA LEU A 100 -6.53 -12.92 -1.85
C LEU A 100 -6.79 -11.44 -2.18
N SER A 101 -6.12 -10.51 -1.48
CA SER A 101 -6.38 -9.07 -1.56
C SER A 101 -6.36 -8.45 -2.98
N PRO A 102 -5.51 -8.85 -3.94
CA PRO A 102 -5.52 -8.29 -5.30
C PRO A 102 -6.81 -8.60 -6.08
N TYR A 103 -7.56 -9.61 -5.65
CA TYR A 103 -8.70 -10.15 -6.38
C TYR A 103 -10.05 -9.65 -5.85
N PHE A 104 -10.09 -8.67 -4.94
CA PHE A 104 -11.33 -8.23 -4.26
C PHE A 104 -12.46 -7.78 -5.19
N HIS A 105 -12.10 -7.27 -6.38
CA HIS A 105 -13.05 -6.91 -7.41
C HIS A 105 -13.82 -8.13 -7.96
N LEU A 106 -13.19 -9.30 -8.03
CA LEU A 106 -13.78 -10.54 -8.51
C LEU A 106 -14.88 -11.05 -7.56
N GLN A 107 -15.89 -11.72 -8.13
CA GLN A 107 -16.93 -12.37 -7.33
C GLN A 107 -16.38 -13.59 -6.58
N ALA A 108 -15.48 -14.34 -7.22
CA ALA A 108 -14.79 -15.49 -6.64
C ALA A 108 -14.10 -15.16 -5.29
N CYS A 109 -13.45 -14.00 -5.21
CA CYS A 109 -12.85 -13.51 -3.97
C CYS A 109 -13.88 -13.34 -2.84
N LYS A 110 -15.02 -12.71 -3.15
CA LYS A 110 -16.08 -12.48 -2.16
C LYS A 110 -16.74 -13.78 -1.71
N GLN A 111 -16.83 -14.78 -2.59
CA GLN A 111 -17.33 -16.10 -2.25
C GLN A 111 -16.42 -16.82 -1.25
N VAL A 112 -15.10 -16.78 -1.46
CA VAL A 112 -14.14 -17.30 -0.49
C VAL A 112 -14.20 -16.55 0.85
N LEU A 113 -14.29 -15.22 0.82
CA LEU A 113 -14.44 -14.43 2.04
C LEU A 113 -15.74 -14.77 2.79
N GLU A 114 -16.84 -15.02 2.08
CA GLU A 114 -18.11 -15.42 2.69
C GLU A 114 -17.95 -16.73 3.48
N TRP A 115 -17.30 -17.72 2.89
CA TRP A 115 -16.94 -18.97 3.57
C TRP A 115 -16.10 -18.71 4.82
N PHE A 116 -15.08 -17.85 4.73
CA PHE A 116 -14.21 -17.55 5.87
C PHE A 116 -14.92 -16.78 6.98
N VAL A 117 -15.84 -15.89 6.64
CA VAL A 117 -16.68 -15.15 7.61
C VAL A 117 -17.57 -16.14 8.35
N TYR A 118 -18.22 -17.05 7.63
CA TYR A 118 -19.09 -18.07 8.22
C TYR A 118 -18.30 -19.07 9.08
N LYS A 119 -17.25 -19.67 8.52
CA LYS A 119 -16.53 -20.80 9.13
C LYS A 119 -15.51 -20.36 10.19
N TYR A 120 -14.65 -19.41 9.85
CA TYR A 120 -13.49 -19.02 10.66
C TYR A 120 -13.69 -17.71 11.40
N GLN A 121 -14.85 -17.06 11.22
CA GLN A 121 -15.20 -15.79 11.86
C GLN A 121 -14.11 -14.72 11.67
N VAL A 122 -13.53 -14.65 10.46
CA VAL A 122 -12.42 -13.73 10.16
C VAL A 122 -12.79 -12.26 10.36
N HIS A 123 -14.07 -11.91 10.24
CA HIS A 123 -14.60 -10.56 10.53
C HIS A 123 -14.45 -10.17 12.00
N ARG A 124 -14.19 -11.12 12.90
CA ARG A 124 -13.95 -10.91 14.34
C ARG A 124 -12.49 -11.10 14.69
N PHE A 125 -11.93 -12.28 14.41
CA PHE A 125 -10.58 -12.64 14.82
C PHE A 125 -9.49 -11.99 13.96
N ASN A 126 -9.81 -11.63 12.72
CA ASN A 126 -8.89 -11.07 11.73
C ASN A 126 -9.39 -9.72 11.19
N ALA A 127 -10.20 -8.99 11.97
CA ALA A 127 -10.89 -7.79 11.50
C ALA A 127 -9.93 -6.70 10.99
N GLU A 128 -8.84 -6.44 11.73
CA GLU A 128 -7.83 -5.45 11.35
C GLU A 128 -7.07 -5.88 10.09
N LEU A 129 -6.75 -7.16 9.95
CA LEU A 129 -6.14 -7.71 8.74
C LEU A 129 -7.04 -7.49 7.52
N LEU A 130 -8.33 -7.83 7.62
CA LEU A 130 -9.29 -7.62 6.53
C LEU A 130 -9.39 -6.14 6.16
N PHE A 131 -9.45 -5.25 7.16
CA PHE A 131 -9.47 -3.81 6.92
C PHE A 131 -8.26 -3.38 6.10
N PHE A 132 -7.04 -3.70 6.53
CA PHE A 132 -5.81 -3.27 5.84
C PHE A 132 -5.60 -3.96 4.49
N ALA A 133 -5.89 -5.26 4.38
CA ALA A 133 -5.73 -6.01 3.14
C ALA A 133 -6.64 -5.48 2.02
N PHE A 134 -7.87 -5.08 2.36
CA PHE A 134 -8.84 -4.58 1.40
C PHE A 134 -8.97 -3.05 1.34
N LEU A 135 -8.21 -2.32 2.17
CA LEU A 135 -8.18 -0.85 2.18
C LEU A 135 -7.90 -0.20 0.81
N PRO A 136 -7.09 -0.80 -0.10
CA PRO A 136 -6.90 -0.24 -1.44
C PRO A 136 -8.20 -0.03 -2.22
N TYR A 137 -9.27 -0.71 -1.82
CA TYR A 137 -10.61 -0.60 -2.41
C TYR A 137 -11.56 0.31 -1.63
N HIS A 138 -11.03 1.21 -0.78
CA HIS A 138 -11.80 2.07 0.14
C HIS A 138 -12.94 2.85 -0.51
N SER A 139 -12.80 3.21 -1.80
CA SER A 139 -13.79 3.96 -2.57
C SER A 139 -14.89 3.09 -3.21
N SER A 140 -14.84 1.77 -3.03
CA SER A 140 -15.80 0.83 -3.61
C SER A 140 -16.95 0.48 -2.66
N ASN A 141 -18.13 0.21 -3.22
CA ASN A 141 -19.29 -0.29 -2.45
C ASN A 141 -19.01 -1.66 -1.82
N SER A 142 -18.19 -2.50 -2.46
CA SER A 142 -17.77 -3.79 -1.93
C SER A 142 -17.01 -3.62 -0.61
N PHE A 143 -16.15 -2.60 -0.51
CA PHE A 143 -15.45 -2.29 0.73
C PHE A 143 -16.39 -1.76 1.80
N GLY A 144 -17.34 -0.89 1.45
CA GLY A 144 -18.39 -0.45 2.39
C GLY A 144 -19.19 -1.62 2.98
N ARG A 145 -19.54 -2.62 2.16
CA ARG A 145 -20.18 -3.86 2.65
C ARG A 145 -19.27 -4.68 3.56
N LEU A 146 -17.98 -4.75 3.26
CA LEU A 146 -17.00 -5.40 4.12
C LEU A 146 -16.92 -4.68 5.48
N LEU A 147 -16.80 -3.35 5.51
CA LEU A 147 -16.78 -2.57 6.76
C LEU A 147 -18.00 -2.84 7.65
N ARG A 148 -19.18 -3.00 7.06
CA ARG A 148 -20.43 -3.28 7.78
C ARG A 148 -20.35 -4.54 8.65
N ILE A 149 -19.61 -5.56 8.20
CA ILE A 149 -19.48 -6.84 8.92
C ILE A 149 -18.28 -6.89 9.87
N LEU A 150 -17.26 -6.05 9.68
CA LEU A 150 -16.06 -6.07 10.52
C LEU A 150 -16.37 -5.70 11.98
N LYS A 151 -15.77 -6.44 12.91
CA LYS A 151 -15.79 -6.17 14.35
C LYS A 151 -14.41 -5.70 14.79
N LEU A 152 -14.10 -4.45 14.48
CA LEU A 152 -12.86 -3.79 14.89
C LEU A 152 -12.86 -3.52 16.40
N SER A 153 -11.67 -3.31 16.97
CA SER A 153 -11.55 -3.06 18.41
C SER A 153 -12.26 -1.77 18.82
N ASN A 154 -12.83 -1.75 20.02
CA ASN A 154 -13.53 -0.57 20.58
C ASN A 154 -12.57 0.58 20.98
N LYS A 155 -11.39 0.64 20.35
CA LYS A 155 -10.40 1.67 20.61
C LYS A 155 -10.80 2.96 19.88
N PRO A 156 -10.50 4.15 20.44
CA PRO A 156 -10.91 5.43 19.86
C PRO A 156 -10.41 5.63 18.41
N GLU A 157 -9.29 5.03 18.05
CA GLU A 157 -8.66 5.11 16.72
C GLU A 157 -9.54 4.53 15.61
N TRP A 158 -10.49 3.63 15.92
CA TRP A 158 -11.37 3.00 14.95
C TRP A 158 -12.76 3.67 14.85
N THR A 159 -13.08 4.60 15.75
CA THR A 159 -14.43 5.22 15.84
C THR A 159 -14.84 6.01 14.60
N PHE A 160 -13.88 6.52 13.83
CA PHE A 160 -14.16 7.21 12.56
C PHE A 160 -14.86 6.32 11.52
N LEU A 161 -14.79 4.99 11.68
CA LEU A 161 -15.42 4.03 10.77
C LEU A 161 -16.90 3.79 11.09
N ASP A 162 -17.40 4.20 12.25
CA ASP A 162 -18.74 3.82 12.73
C ASP A 162 -19.86 4.25 11.76
N GLU A 163 -19.74 5.44 11.16
CA GLU A 163 -20.71 5.94 10.20
C GLU A 163 -20.66 5.16 8.88
N PHE A 164 -19.45 4.87 8.37
CA PHE A 164 -19.24 4.11 7.14
C PHE A 164 -19.68 2.66 7.29
N ALA A 165 -19.38 2.03 8.41
CA ALA A 165 -19.79 0.66 8.72
C ALA A 165 -21.33 0.56 8.85
N ARG A 166 -21.99 1.54 9.48
CA ARG A 166 -23.45 1.55 9.63
C ARG A 166 -24.17 1.73 8.29
N SER A 167 -23.68 2.63 7.46
CA SER A 167 -24.25 2.91 6.13
C SER A 167 -23.82 1.91 5.06
N GLY A 168 -22.75 1.15 5.29
CA GLY A 168 -22.12 0.31 4.27
C GLY A 168 -21.54 1.12 3.11
N SER A 169 -21.14 2.37 3.38
CA SER A 169 -20.69 3.31 2.36
C SER A 169 -19.16 3.29 2.18
N PRO A 170 -18.66 3.68 0.99
CA PRO A 170 -17.22 3.85 0.77
C PRO A 170 -16.61 4.95 1.65
N ILE A 171 -15.32 4.85 1.95
CA ILE A 171 -14.57 5.87 2.69
C ILE A 171 -13.89 6.82 1.71
N PRO A 172 -14.19 8.12 1.72
CA PRO A 172 -13.46 9.11 0.93
C PRO A 172 -11.98 9.23 1.37
N MET A 173 -11.06 9.45 0.44
CA MET A 173 -9.63 9.60 0.74
C MET A 173 -9.36 10.72 1.75
N ASN A 174 -10.02 11.86 1.61
CA ASN A 174 -9.86 13.00 2.53
C ASN A 174 -10.22 12.66 3.99
N VAL A 175 -11.12 11.70 4.23
CA VAL A 175 -11.45 11.22 5.58
C VAL A 175 -10.28 10.42 6.16
N LEU A 176 -9.69 9.51 5.39
CA LEU A 176 -8.51 8.76 5.80
C LEU A 176 -7.35 9.70 6.18
N ILE A 177 -7.14 10.75 5.37
CA ILE A 177 -6.11 11.76 5.64
C ILE A 177 -6.43 12.57 6.89
N LYS A 178 -7.67 13.06 7.04
CA LYS A 178 -8.09 13.82 8.24
C LYS A 178 -7.86 13.04 9.53
N VAL A 179 -8.16 11.75 9.53
CA VAL A 179 -8.00 10.88 10.70
C VAL A 179 -6.53 10.70 11.09
N CYS A 180 -5.59 10.77 10.14
CA CYS A 180 -4.17 10.69 10.46
C CYS A 180 -3.68 11.88 11.30
N PHE A 181 -4.26 13.06 11.06
CA PHE A 181 -3.96 14.27 11.81
C PHE A 181 -4.82 14.43 13.06
N ALA A 182 -6.01 13.81 13.09
CA ALA A 182 -6.83 13.74 14.28
C ALA A 182 -6.12 12.92 15.37
N ASN A 183 -5.84 13.57 16.51
CA ASN A 183 -5.21 13.00 17.70
C ASN A 183 -3.68 12.73 17.62
N TYR A 184 -2.97 13.22 16.60
CA TYR A 184 -1.48 13.14 16.47
C TYR A 184 -0.85 11.74 16.63
N SER A 185 -1.66 10.68 16.65
CA SER A 185 -1.18 9.31 16.85
C SER A 185 -0.56 8.73 15.58
N TYR A 186 -0.92 9.28 14.40
CA TYR A 186 -0.56 8.73 13.09
C TYR A 186 -0.80 7.21 13.01
N PHE A 187 -1.80 6.73 13.76
CA PHE A 187 -2.07 5.30 13.94
C PHE A 187 -2.22 4.60 12.60
N LEU A 188 -3.05 5.14 11.70
CA LEU A 188 -3.33 4.56 10.39
C LEU A 188 -2.05 4.38 9.56
N VAL A 189 -1.16 5.38 9.58
CA VAL A 189 0.14 5.36 8.90
C VAL A 189 1.03 4.25 9.48
N SER A 190 1.19 4.22 10.79
CA SER A 190 2.04 3.22 11.46
C SER A 190 1.52 1.79 11.29
N SER A 191 0.21 1.59 11.37
CA SER A 191 -0.44 0.29 11.21
C SER A 191 -0.39 -0.19 9.78
N LEU A 192 -0.53 0.70 8.79
CA LEU A 192 -0.32 0.37 7.38
C LEU A 192 1.11 -0.05 7.09
N SER A 193 2.11 0.71 7.58
CA SER A 193 3.53 0.35 7.45
C SER A 193 3.80 -1.05 8.01
N ASN A 194 3.29 -1.33 9.22
CA ASN A 194 3.44 -2.64 9.87
C ASN A 194 2.72 -3.75 9.08
N PHE A 195 1.54 -3.48 8.54
CA PHE A 195 0.81 -4.41 7.68
C PHE A 195 1.64 -4.77 6.44
N PHE A 196 2.28 -3.81 5.77
CA PHE A 196 3.15 -4.10 4.62
C PHE A 196 4.35 -4.96 4.99
N VAL A 197 5.04 -4.67 6.09
CA VAL A 197 6.14 -5.53 6.58
C VAL A 197 5.65 -6.96 6.76
N LYS A 198 4.49 -7.12 7.42
CA LYS A 198 3.90 -8.43 7.68
C LYS A 198 3.46 -9.12 6.39
N ALA A 199 2.85 -8.38 5.47
CA ALA A 199 2.38 -8.90 4.20
C ALA A 199 3.53 -9.45 3.35
N VAL A 200 4.59 -8.67 3.18
CA VAL A 200 5.79 -9.08 2.43
C VAL A 200 6.43 -10.33 3.04
N LYS A 201 6.56 -10.38 4.38
CA LYS A 201 7.07 -11.57 5.08
C LYS A 201 6.18 -12.80 4.90
N ALA A 202 4.86 -12.62 4.85
CA ALA A 202 3.89 -13.71 4.79
C ALA A 202 3.81 -14.38 3.41
N VAL A 203 3.88 -13.61 2.32
CA VAL A 203 3.70 -14.12 0.95
C VAL A 203 5.01 -14.22 0.15
N GLY A 204 6.10 -13.65 0.65
CA GLY A 204 7.38 -13.55 -0.03
C GLY A 204 7.49 -12.30 -0.89
N GLU A 205 8.73 -11.84 -1.08
CA GLU A 205 9.04 -10.59 -1.79
C GLU A 205 8.60 -10.64 -3.27
N GLU A 206 8.87 -11.75 -3.96
CA GLU A 206 8.54 -11.93 -5.38
C GLU A 206 7.03 -11.83 -5.65
N TYR A 207 6.23 -12.51 -4.83
CA TYR A 207 4.77 -12.45 -4.96
C TYR A 207 4.23 -11.06 -4.60
N ALA A 208 4.71 -10.48 -3.50
CA ALA A 208 4.29 -9.14 -3.08
C ALA A 208 4.51 -8.13 -4.20
N GLN A 209 5.69 -8.20 -4.83
CA GLN A 209 6.09 -7.37 -5.97
C GLN A 209 5.16 -7.53 -7.18
N LYS A 210 4.82 -8.76 -7.56
CA LYS A 210 3.99 -9.02 -8.75
C LYS A 210 2.52 -8.71 -8.52
N SER A 211 1.98 -9.06 -7.35
CA SER A 211 0.54 -9.18 -7.13
C SER A 211 -0.05 -8.10 -6.22
N LEU A 212 0.71 -7.51 -5.29
CA LEU A 212 0.20 -6.47 -4.37
C LEU A 212 0.32 -5.04 -4.93
N HIS A 213 0.41 -4.87 -6.25
CA HIS A 213 0.56 -3.57 -6.90
C HIS A 213 -0.50 -2.56 -6.46
N SER A 214 -1.77 -2.96 -6.39
CA SER A 214 -2.88 -2.10 -5.95
C SER A 214 -2.67 -1.56 -4.54
N SER A 215 -2.12 -2.38 -3.64
CA SER A 215 -1.84 -2.00 -2.25
C SER A 215 -0.73 -0.96 -2.17
N PHE A 216 0.37 -1.18 -2.88
CA PHE A 216 1.48 -0.23 -2.90
C PHE A 216 1.10 1.09 -3.60
N THR A 217 0.33 1.03 -4.69
CA THR A 217 -0.18 2.22 -5.40
C THR A 217 -1.12 3.03 -4.52
N PHE A 218 -2.06 2.38 -3.83
CA PHE A 218 -2.93 3.06 -2.86
C PHE A 218 -2.12 3.78 -1.79
N TYR A 219 -1.15 3.09 -1.18
CA TYR A 219 -0.36 3.69 -0.11
C TYR A 219 0.49 4.86 -0.59
N THR A 220 1.06 4.76 -1.80
CA THR A 220 1.77 5.88 -2.44
C THR A 220 0.86 7.11 -2.58
N ILE A 221 -0.36 6.91 -3.08
CA ILE A 221 -1.33 8.00 -3.23
C ILE A 221 -1.72 8.57 -1.86
N PHE A 222 -2.01 7.71 -0.88
CA PHE A 222 -2.33 8.10 0.48
C PHE A 222 -1.22 8.97 1.10
N MET A 223 0.03 8.56 0.93
CA MET A 223 1.21 9.30 1.40
C MET A 223 1.37 10.64 0.68
N LEU A 224 1.18 10.70 -0.64
CA LEU A 224 1.22 11.96 -1.39
C LEU A 224 0.20 12.98 -0.89
N ASN A 225 -1.02 12.53 -0.62
CA ASN A 225 -2.07 13.38 -0.07
C ASN A 225 -1.78 13.80 1.38
N LEU A 226 -1.12 12.93 2.14
CA LEU A 226 -0.72 13.24 3.51
C LEU A 226 0.39 14.30 3.55
N LEU A 227 1.36 14.20 2.64
CA LEU A 227 2.44 15.17 2.48
C LEU A 227 2.03 16.41 1.66
N GLU A 228 0.74 16.56 1.33
CA GLU A 228 0.31 17.67 0.49
C GLU A 228 0.43 19.02 1.19
N ASP A 229 0.06 19.03 2.46
CA ASP A 229 0.05 20.21 3.34
C ASP A 229 1.32 20.24 4.18
N SER A 230 2.31 21.02 3.74
CA SER A 230 3.62 21.10 4.40
C SER A 230 3.56 21.68 5.81
N SER A 231 2.51 22.44 6.14
CA SER A 231 2.32 23.00 7.48
C SER A 231 2.04 21.93 8.54
N LYS A 232 1.61 20.74 8.13
CA LYS A 232 1.27 19.61 9.02
C LYS A 232 2.40 18.58 9.17
N LEU A 233 3.53 18.80 8.51
CA LEU A 233 4.69 17.91 8.60
C LEU A 233 5.42 18.14 9.91
N ASN A 234 5.53 17.09 10.72
CA ASN A 234 6.34 17.09 11.94
C ASN A 234 7.26 15.87 11.98
N ASP A 235 8.31 15.94 12.80
CA ASP A 235 9.32 14.88 12.92
C ASP A 235 8.69 13.52 13.29
N GLN A 236 7.60 13.54 14.06
CA GLN A 236 6.85 12.34 14.44
C GLN A 236 6.24 11.64 13.23
N LEU A 237 5.60 12.38 12.32
CA LEU A 237 5.05 11.82 11.11
C LEU A 237 6.17 11.18 10.27
N ILE A 238 7.25 11.92 10.05
CA ILE A 238 8.40 11.47 9.25
C ILE A 238 8.98 10.17 9.82
N ALA A 239 9.19 10.09 11.14
CA ALA A 239 9.67 8.89 11.79
C ALA A 239 8.75 7.67 11.57
N ARG A 240 7.42 7.87 11.43
CA ARG A 240 6.45 6.79 11.12
C ARG A 240 6.46 6.39 9.65
N LEU A 241 6.95 7.25 8.74
CA LEU A 241 7.09 6.95 7.32
C LEU A 241 8.35 6.12 7.02
N MET A 242 9.39 6.26 7.86
CA MET A 242 10.70 5.63 7.64
C MET A 242 10.67 4.11 7.43
N PRO A 243 9.91 3.30 8.20
CA PRO A 243 9.89 1.85 7.97
C PRO A 243 9.38 1.49 6.59
N TYR A 244 8.37 2.21 6.09
CA TYR A 244 7.82 1.98 4.76
C TYR A 244 8.79 2.40 3.67
N ILE A 245 9.40 3.59 3.81
CA ILE A 245 10.46 4.05 2.92
C ILE A 245 11.53 2.96 2.88
N GLY A 246 12.03 2.47 4.01
CA GLY A 246 13.01 1.39 4.09
C GLY A 246 12.65 0.11 3.33
N ILE A 247 11.41 -0.37 3.41
CA ILE A 247 10.94 -1.55 2.64
C ILE A 247 10.93 -1.25 1.15
N ALA A 248 10.40 -0.09 0.80
CA ALA A 248 10.21 0.28 -0.58
C ALA A 248 11.49 0.86 -1.23
N LEU A 249 12.57 1.05 -0.49
CA LEU A 249 13.94 1.24 -1.02
C LEU A 249 14.62 -0.10 -1.35
N ARG A 250 14.17 -1.20 -0.72
CA ARG A 250 14.77 -2.54 -0.85
C ARG A 250 14.08 -3.42 -1.90
N SER A 251 12.82 -3.17 -2.22
CA SER A 251 12.09 -3.95 -3.23
C SER A 251 12.55 -3.60 -4.64
N SER A 252 12.44 -4.51 -5.62
CA SER A 252 12.72 -4.20 -7.03
C SER A 252 11.49 -3.68 -7.80
N VAL A 253 10.34 -3.51 -7.13
CA VAL A 253 9.08 -2.98 -7.71
C VAL A 253 8.38 -1.98 -6.80
N LEU A 254 8.01 -0.85 -7.41
CA LEU A 254 7.47 0.42 -6.86
C LEU A 254 8.39 1.42 -6.09
N PRO A 255 9.68 1.18 -5.75
CA PRO A 255 10.62 2.19 -5.23
C PRO A 255 10.70 3.46 -6.08
N PHE A 256 10.50 3.32 -7.39
CA PHE A 256 10.47 4.46 -8.31
C PHE A 256 9.36 5.47 -8.03
N ASN A 257 8.25 5.03 -7.43
CA ASN A 257 7.19 5.95 -7.01
C ASN A 257 7.50 6.64 -5.68
N ILE A 258 8.47 6.15 -4.90
CA ILE A 258 8.99 6.86 -3.72
C ILE A 258 9.97 7.93 -4.15
N THR A 259 10.80 7.66 -5.16
CA THR A 259 11.55 8.71 -5.86
C THR A 259 10.60 9.75 -6.44
N LYS A 260 9.44 9.36 -6.99
CA LYS A 260 8.37 10.29 -7.42
C LYS A 260 7.74 11.08 -6.26
N LEU A 261 7.59 10.48 -5.08
CA LEU A 261 6.97 11.08 -3.90
C LEU A 261 7.90 12.11 -3.23
N VAL A 262 9.17 11.74 -3.10
CA VAL A 262 10.26 12.56 -2.56
C VAL A 262 10.62 13.69 -3.52
N LEU A 263 10.76 13.43 -4.83
CA LEU A 263 11.07 14.46 -5.82
C LEU A 263 9.90 15.42 -6.12
N SER A 264 8.63 14.99 -5.99
CA SER A 264 7.48 15.87 -6.30
C SER A 264 7.05 16.79 -5.16
N LYS A 265 7.52 16.53 -3.93
CA LYS A 265 7.20 17.31 -2.72
C LYS A 265 8.41 18.00 -2.08
N ILE A 266 9.52 18.16 -2.81
CA ILE A 266 10.65 18.95 -2.32
C ILE A 266 10.20 20.39 -2.01
N GLN A 267 10.43 20.78 -0.76
CA GLN A 267 10.44 22.14 -0.22
C GLN A 267 11.75 22.32 0.56
N GLU A 268 12.20 23.57 0.73
CA GLU A 268 13.50 23.95 1.29
C GLU A 268 13.98 23.23 2.58
N PRO A 269 13.13 22.81 3.55
CA PRO A 269 13.66 22.26 4.81
C PRO A 269 14.24 20.84 4.70
N TRP A 270 13.95 20.10 3.62
CA TRP A 270 14.22 18.64 3.55
C TRP A 270 14.90 18.23 2.24
N ALA A 271 15.29 19.20 1.42
CA ALA A 271 15.85 18.95 0.10
C ALA A 271 17.14 18.11 0.17
N ASP A 272 17.98 18.33 1.18
CA ASP A 272 19.27 17.63 1.32
C ASP A 272 19.05 16.14 1.64
N VAL A 273 18.24 15.86 2.67
CA VAL A 273 17.89 14.48 3.05
C VAL A 273 17.19 13.75 1.90
N ALA A 274 16.32 14.44 1.16
CA ALA A 274 15.64 13.89 -0.01
C ALA A 274 16.64 13.50 -1.10
N LEU A 275 17.59 14.37 -1.44
CA LEU A 275 18.60 14.11 -2.45
C LEU A 275 19.56 13.00 -2.01
N ASP A 276 20.00 12.98 -0.76
CA ASP A 276 20.83 11.92 -0.18
C ASP A 276 20.16 10.55 -0.31
N THR A 277 18.85 10.50 0.00
CA THR A 277 18.08 9.26 -0.12
C THR A 277 17.99 8.81 -1.57
N VAL A 278 17.77 9.74 -2.52
CA VAL A 278 17.68 9.42 -3.95
C VAL A 278 19.05 9.01 -4.52
N ALA A 279 20.14 9.63 -4.09
CA ALA A 279 21.50 9.24 -4.46
C ALA A 279 21.80 7.81 -4.00
N PHE A 280 21.51 7.50 -2.72
CA PHE A 280 21.68 6.16 -2.16
C PHE A 280 20.84 5.11 -2.91
N ILE A 281 19.62 5.44 -3.32
CA ILE A 281 18.77 4.56 -4.14
C ILE A 281 19.39 4.29 -5.51
N CYS A 282 19.81 5.33 -6.22
CA CYS A 282 20.40 5.20 -7.54
C CYS A 282 21.66 4.32 -7.51
N GLN A 283 22.46 4.45 -6.44
CA GLN A 283 23.66 3.65 -6.23
C GLN A 283 23.38 2.18 -5.86
N THR A 284 22.37 1.93 -5.02
CA THR A 284 22.06 0.57 -4.53
C THR A 284 21.28 -0.29 -5.53
N GLN A 285 20.57 0.32 -6.48
CA GLN A 285 19.63 -0.36 -7.38
C GLN A 285 20.01 -0.25 -8.87
N ASP A 286 21.16 0.33 -9.20
CA ASP A 286 21.65 0.54 -10.58
C ASP A 286 20.60 1.16 -11.53
N ILE A 287 19.95 2.20 -11.04
CA ILE A 287 18.83 2.86 -11.72
C ILE A 287 19.36 3.83 -12.78
N SER A 288 18.96 3.63 -14.03
CA SER A 288 19.42 4.44 -15.17
C SER A 288 18.44 5.52 -15.65
N THR A 289 17.19 5.51 -15.20
CA THR A 289 16.15 6.50 -15.56
C THR A 289 15.19 6.76 -14.41
N LEU A 290 14.63 7.97 -14.32
CA LEU A 290 13.74 8.48 -13.29
C LEU A 290 12.36 8.86 -13.88
N PRO A 291 11.33 9.08 -13.05
CA PRO A 291 10.01 9.46 -13.55
C PRO A 291 9.99 10.86 -14.18
N GLY A 292 9.77 10.94 -15.50
CA GLY A 292 9.83 12.19 -16.27
C GLY A 292 8.95 13.34 -15.74
N LYS A 293 7.69 13.08 -15.39
CA LYS A 293 6.79 14.12 -14.82
C LYS A 293 7.29 14.71 -13.50
N SER A 294 8.08 13.97 -12.73
CA SER A 294 8.68 14.44 -11.48
C SER A 294 9.91 15.29 -11.75
N ILE A 295 10.74 14.87 -12.70
CA ILE A 295 11.90 15.62 -13.14
C ILE A 295 11.49 16.96 -13.76
N VAL A 296 10.43 17.00 -14.56
CA VAL A 296 9.88 18.26 -15.10
C VAL A 296 9.44 19.22 -13.97
N ARG A 297 8.90 18.69 -12.87
CA ARG A 297 8.54 19.52 -11.69
C ARG A 297 9.74 19.94 -10.86
N LEU A 298 10.79 19.11 -10.80
CA LEU A 298 12.05 19.43 -10.15
C LEU A 298 12.78 20.53 -10.93
N ALA A 299 12.79 20.44 -12.26
CA ALA A 299 13.35 21.44 -13.17
C ALA A 299 12.73 22.82 -12.94
N ARG A 300 11.39 22.91 -12.87
CA ARG A 300 10.66 24.15 -12.50
C ARG A 300 11.07 24.77 -11.16
N LYS A 301 11.64 23.97 -10.26
CA LYS A 301 12.05 24.40 -8.91
C LYS A 301 13.57 24.44 -8.75
N CYS A 302 14.34 24.17 -9.80
CA CYS A 302 15.79 24.00 -9.75
C CYS A 302 16.47 25.20 -9.07
N ASP A 303 16.08 26.41 -9.48
CA ASP A 303 16.63 27.66 -8.95
C ASP A 303 16.14 27.93 -7.52
N SER A 304 14.84 27.74 -7.26
CA SER A 304 14.24 27.97 -5.94
C SER A 304 14.79 27.03 -4.85
N LEU A 305 15.28 25.85 -5.24
CA LEU A 305 15.81 24.84 -4.32
C LEU A 305 17.33 24.87 -4.23
N GLN A 306 17.99 25.75 -5.00
CA GLN A 306 19.45 25.76 -5.17
C GLN A 306 20.00 24.35 -5.43
N LEU A 307 19.35 23.62 -6.34
CA LEU A 307 19.58 22.19 -6.52
C LEU A 307 21.04 21.88 -6.90
N MET A 308 21.67 22.74 -7.71
CA MET A 308 23.05 22.54 -8.16
C MET A 308 24.07 22.69 -7.04
N SER A 309 23.91 23.66 -6.13
CA SER A 309 24.82 23.82 -4.99
C SER A 309 24.69 22.65 -4.02
N LYS A 310 23.46 22.17 -3.78
CA LYS A 310 23.21 20.98 -2.95
C LYS A 310 23.84 19.72 -3.55
N LEU A 311 23.71 19.52 -4.87
CA LEU A 311 24.36 18.40 -5.55
C LEU A 311 25.90 18.48 -5.49
N GLN A 312 26.47 19.69 -5.56
CA GLN A 312 27.92 19.89 -5.39
C GLN A 312 28.40 19.59 -3.97
N GLU A 313 27.66 20.03 -2.95
CA GLU A 313 27.92 19.67 -1.56
C GLU A 313 27.85 18.16 -1.36
N MET A 314 26.83 17.50 -1.91
CA MET A 314 26.72 16.03 -1.83
C MET A 314 27.85 15.29 -2.56
N ALA A 315 28.26 15.78 -3.74
CA ALA A 315 29.37 15.22 -4.51
C ALA A 315 30.70 15.26 -3.72
N SER A 316 30.85 16.22 -2.81
CA SER A 316 32.04 16.33 -1.96
C SER A 316 32.09 15.24 -0.87
N SER A 317 30.94 14.71 -0.47
CA SER A 317 30.82 13.73 0.62
C SER A 317 30.53 12.29 0.15
N CYS A 318 29.95 12.10 -1.04
CA CYS A 318 29.43 10.81 -1.51
C CYS A 318 29.53 10.67 -3.04
N ASP A 319 29.57 9.43 -3.54
CA ASP A 319 29.52 9.15 -4.98
C ASP A 319 28.10 9.31 -5.53
N ILE A 320 27.89 10.31 -6.38
CA ILE A 320 26.60 10.64 -7.00
C ILE A 320 26.51 10.23 -8.48
N SER A 321 27.46 9.45 -9.00
CA SER A 321 27.53 9.07 -10.43
C SER A 321 26.21 8.52 -10.97
N TYR A 322 25.62 7.56 -10.26
CA TYR A 322 24.37 6.90 -10.65
C TYR A 322 23.18 7.87 -10.67
N LEU A 323 23.13 8.82 -9.73
CA LEU A 323 22.10 9.85 -9.69
C LEU A 323 22.21 10.79 -10.89
N LEU A 324 23.42 11.22 -11.22
CA LEU A 324 23.68 12.11 -12.35
C LEU A 324 23.31 11.44 -13.69
N VAL A 325 23.67 10.17 -13.89
CA VAL A 325 23.28 9.38 -15.08
C VAL A 325 21.75 9.27 -15.18
N ALA A 326 21.07 8.97 -14.08
CA ALA A 326 19.63 8.80 -14.06
C ALA A 326 18.88 10.11 -14.35
N LEU A 327 19.33 11.24 -13.80
CA LEU A 327 18.80 12.58 -14.10
C LEU A 327 19.02 12.94 -15.57
N TRP A 328 20.23 12.71 -16.08
CA TRP A 328 20.62 12.98 -17.46
C TRP A 328 19.73 12.27 -18.48
N ASN A 329 19.63 10.95 -18.38
CA ASN A 329 18.85 10.14 -19.31
C ASN A 329 17.37 10.50 -19.30
N THR A 330 16.84 10.86 -18.13
CA THR A 330 15.43 11.21 -17.95
C THR A 330 15.10 12.56 -18.57
N LEU A 331 15.95 13.57 -18.35
CA LEU A 331 15.79 14.90 -18.95
C LEU A 331 15.83 14.81 -20.48
N ARG A 332 16.80 14.06 -21.04
CA ARG A 332 16.91 13.81 -22.49
C ARG A 332 15.67 13.11 -23.05
N LEU A 333 15.14 12.11 -22.34
CA LEU A 333 13.95 11.38 -22.75
C LEU A 333 12.69 12.27 -22.68
N CYS A 334 12.59 13.16 -21.70
CA CYS A 334 11.50 14.14 -21.60
C CYS A 334 11.52 15.14 -22.75
N LEU A 335 12.70 15.65 -23.12
CA LEU A 335 12.86 16.56 -24.26
C LEU A 335 12.53 15.87 -25.60
N LYS A 336 12.93 14.60 -25.78
CA LYS A 336 12.62 13.81 -26.99
C LYS A 336 11.15 13.45 -27.16
N THR A 337 10.40 13.26 -26.06
CA THR A 337 9.00 12.80 -26.10
C THR A 337 7.98 13.92 -26.24
N GLY A 338 8.42 15.18 -26.36
CA GLY A 338 7.56 16.34 -26.54
C GLY A 338 6.79 16.68 -25.27
N VAL A 339 7.33 17.58 -24.45
CA VAL A 339 6.55 18.17 -23.36
C VAL A 339 5.56 19.16 -23.98
N ASN A 340 4.25 18.89 -23.86
CA ASN A 340 3.18 19.70 -24.48
C ASN A 340 3.09 21.17 -23.99
N ASP A 341 3.92 21.59 -23.02
CA ASP A 341 4.00 22.96 -22.48
C ASP A 341 5.39 23.55 -22.79
N VAL A 342 5.43 24.68 -23.50
CA VAL A 342 6.67 25.40 -23.89
C VAL A 342 7.54 25.83 -22.70
N PRO A 343 7.01 26.37 -21.57
CA PRO A 343 7.82 26.79 -20.42
C PRO A 343 8.57 25.62 -19.76
N THR A 344 7.98 24.42 -19.82
CA THR A 344 8.60 23.23 -19.22
C THR A 344 9.74 22.64 -20.01
N ALA A 345 9.79 22.87 -21.32
CA ALA A 345 10.92 22.45 -22.13
C ALA A 345 12.15 23.29 -21.77
N GLU A 346 11.96 24.61 -21.62
CA GLU A 346 13.02 25.57 -21.24
C GLU A 346 13.59 25.28 -19.84
N ASP A 347 12.73 25.02 -18.85
CA ASP A 347 13.18 24.62 -17.50
C ASP A 347 14.02 23.33 -17.52
N CYS A 348 13.64 22.36 -18.35
CA CYS A 348 14.38 21.10 -18.48
C CYS A 348 15.72 21.28 -19.20
N GLU A 349 15.78 22.14 -20.22
CA GLU A 349 17.02 22.50 -20.91
C GLU A 349 17.98 23.26 -19.99
N ASN A 350 17.48 24.22 -19.22
CA ASN A 350 18.28 24.98 -18.25
C ASN A 350 18.89 24.05 -17.19
N MET A 351 18.10 23.12 -16.65
CA MET A 351 18.61 22.12 -15.70
C MET A 351 19.65 21.19 -16.35
N LEU A 352 19.45 20.79 -17.61
CA LEU A 352 20.39 19.92 -18.33
C LEU A 352 21.72 20.61 -18.61
N ASN A 353 21.70 21.89 -18.98
CA ASN A 353 22.90 22.71 -19.17
C ASN A 353 23.64 22.92 -17.84
N ALA A 354 22.92 23.22 -16.76
CA ALA A 354 23.52 23.36 -15.44
C ALA A 354 24.20 22.06 -14.95
N LEU A 355 23.64 20.89 -15.27
CA LEU A 355 24.28 19.61 -14.99
C LEU A 355 25.56 19.40 -15.81
N LYS A 356 25.58 19.82 -17.09
CA LYS A 356 26.79 19.76 -17.93
C LYS A 356 27.90 20.63 -17.38
N GLU A 357 27.60 21.88 -17.04
CA GLU A 357 28.60 22.84 -16.57
C GLU A 357 29.24 22.42 -15.25
N ASN A 358 28.43 21.89 -14.32
CA ASN A 358 28.90 21.58 -12.97
C ASN A 358 29.54 20.19 -12.84
N PHE A 359 29.12 19.19 -13.63
CA PHE A 359 29.54 17.79 -13.44
C PHE A 359 30.12 17.13 -14.69
N GLY A 360 30.11 17.80 -15.83
CA GLY A 360 30.47 17.21 -17.12
C GLY A 360 31.91 16.72 -17.24
N GLY A 361 32.84 17.35 -16.52
CA GLY A 361 34.26 16.97 -16.53
C GLY A 361 34.63 15.83 -15.58
N GLN A 362 33.86 15.59 -14.51
CA GLN A 362 34.24 14.67 -13.42
C GLN A 362 33.72 13.24 -13.60
N TYR A 363 32.59 13.05 -14.29
CA TYR A 363 31.85 11.77 -14.23
C TYR A 363 31.72 11.01 -15.56
N GLN A 364 32.40 11.44 -16.64
CA GLN A 364 32.26 10.84 -17.99
C GLN A 364 30.79 10.49 -18.35
N LEU A 365 29.85 11.36 -17.98
CA LEU A 365 28.41 11.14 -18.18
C LEU A 365 28.01 11.11 -19.66
N PHE A 366 28.93 11.49 -20.55
CA PHE A 366 28.74 11.65 -21.98
C PHE A 366 29.41 10.51 -22.75
N GLY A 367 28.73 9.37 -22.85
CA GLY A 367 29.09 8.32 -23.81
C GLY A 367 28.62 8.66 -25.23
N ALA A 368 29.58 8.96 -26.12
CA ALA A 368 29.61 8.75 -27.58
C ALA A 368 28.38 9.08 -28.47
N ALA A 369 27.46 9.94 -28.04
CA ALA A 369 26.31 10.35 -28.87
C ALA A 369 26.21 11.88 -29.05
N GLU A 370 27.33 12.59 -28.92
CA GLU A 370 27.46 14.01 -29.30
C GLU A 370 28.29 14.20 -30.59
N GLU A 371 28.90 13.15 -31.15
CA GLU A 371 29.72 13.28 -32.38
C GLU A 371 28.99 12.93 -33.70
N ASN A 372 27.74 12.44 -33.69
CA ASN A 372 27.04 12.00 -34.91
C ASN A 372 25.61 12.56 -35.08
N GLU A 373 25.42 13.87 -34.85
CA GLU A 373 24.22 14.57 -35.36
C GLU A 373 24.55 15.67 -36.39
N THR A 374 25.68 15.53 -37.10
CA THR A 374 25.76 15.98 -38.49
C THR A 374 25.52 14.79 -39.40
N SER A 375 24.44 14.86 -40.18
CA SER A 375 24.03 13.94 -41.26
C SER A 375 23.62 12.53 -40.84
N VAL A 376 22.30 12.26 -40.84
CA VAL A 376 21.69 11.29 -41.77
C VAL A 376 20.24 11.74 -42.01
N VAL A 377 20.01 12.27 -43.21
CA VAL A 377 18.72 12.26 -43.89
C VAL A 377 18.45 10.82 -44.34
N PHE A 378 17.23 10.32 -44.17
CA PHE A 378 16.39 9.68 -45.20
C PHE A 378 15.44 8.60 -44.66
N THR A 379 14.18 8.76 -45.08
CA THR A 379 13.11 7.76 -45.40
C THR A 379 12.58 6.84 -44.32
#